data_AF-A0A7S1DMF4-F1
#
_entry.id   AF-A0A7S1DMF4-F1
#
_cell.length_a   1.000
_cell.length_b   1.000
_cell.length_c   1.000
_cell.angle_alpha   90.00
_cell.angle_beta   90.00
_cell.angle_gamma   90.00
#
_symmetry.space_group_name_H-M   'P 1'
#
loop_
_entity.id
_entity.type
_entity.pdbx_description
1 polymer ?
#
loop_
_entity_poly.entity_id
_entity_poly.type
_entity_poly.pdbx_seq_one_letter_code
_entity_poly.pdbx_strand_id
1 'polypeptide(L)'
;PPPGDQPADHHNTEAQQPPLLPRLLSELFASLDAASAASLPSLSPSPLVSAVRSSPRFLQGQHDAHDLFLYLLDQHPPLSAAFAGGLAHTLRCCECEGERGSEEAFVCLSLPHAERASLTASLSSYLSPSRVSGLRDKYQCMRCVTRTEATITTRITHLPKVLALHLRKCP
;
A
#
# COMPACT_ATOMS: atom_id res chain seq x y z
N PRO A 1 -7.35 -56.29 20.70
CA PRO A 1 -6.80 -54.93 20.56
C PRO A 1 -7.89 -53.88 20.85
N PRO A 2 -7.67 -52.97 21.81
CA PRO A 2 -8.71 -52.03 22.25
C PRO A 2 -8.96 -50.93 21.21
N PRO A 3 -10.12 -50.26 21.25
CA PRO A 3 -10.34 -49.04 20.47
C PRO A 3 -9.44 -47.94 21.00
N GLY A 4 -8.72 -47.27 20.10
CA GLY A 4 -7.79 -46.20 20.44
C GLY A 4 -8.51 -44.97 20.99
N ASP A 5 -8.08 -44.53 22.17
CA ASP A 5 -8.33 -43.20 22.70
C ASP A 5 -7.79 -42.15 21.71
N GLN A 6 -8.69 -41.32 21.17
CA GLN A 6 -8.29 -40.06 20.55
C GLN A 6 -8.25 -38.99 21.64
N PRO A 7 -7.14 -38.27 21.83
CA PRO A 7 -7.13 -37.13 22.73
C PRO A 7 -7.92 -35.98 22.10
N ALA A 8 -8.83 -35.40 22.88
CA ALA A 8 -9.56 -34.21 22.51
C ALA A 8 -8.59 -33.02 22.39
N ASP A 9 -8.44 -32.48 21.18
CA ASP A 9 -7.74 -31.21 20.94
C ASP A 9 -8.47 -30.09 21.69
N HIS A 10 -7.90 -29.68 22.82
CA HIS A 10 -8.26 -28.45 23.49
C HIS A 10 -7.79 -27.28 22.63
N HIS A 11 -8.68 -26.76 21.79
CA HIS A 11 -8.50 -25.46 21.13
C HIS A 11 -8.38 -24.38 22.21
N ASN A 12 -7.14 -24.04 22.53
CA ASN A 12 -6.80 -22.93 23.41
C ASN A 12 -7.23 -21.64 22.70
N THR A 13 -8.43 -21.14 23.04
CA THR A 13 -8.89 -19.82 22.60
C THR A 13 -8.25 -18.79 23.52
N GLU A 14 -6.93 -18.61 23.41
CA GLU A 14 -6.27 -17.44 23.97
C GLU A 14 -6.81 -16.24 23.19
N ALA A 15 -7.61 -15.42 23.86
CA ALA A 15 -8.01 -14.11 23.37
C ALA A 15 -6.74 -13.27 23.19
N GLN A 16 -6.13 -13.37 22.01
CA GLN A 16 -4.93 -12.61 21.64
C GLN A 16 -5.29 -11.14 21.72
N GLN A 17 -4.68 -10.44 22.69
CA GLN A 17 -4.80 -9.00 22.81
C GLN A 17 -4.41 -8.36 21.47
N PRO A 18 -5.15 -7.34 21.00
CA PRO A 18 -4.87 -6.71 19.73
C PRO A 18 -3.43 -6.15 19.74
N PRO A 19 -2.77 -6.12 18.57
CA PRO A 19 -1.44 -5.56 18.46
C PRO A 19 -1.41 -4.12 19.03
N LEU A 20 -0.27 -3.75 19.64
CA LEU A 20 -0.15 -2.53 20.43
C LEU A 20 -0.52 -1.26 19.64
N LEU A 21 -0.03 -1.12 18.40
CA LEU A 21 -0.29 0.06 17.58
C LEU A 21 -1.77 0.26 17.23
N PRO A 22 -2.50 -0.76 16.73
CA PRO A 22 -3.96 -0.70 16.57
C PRO A 22 -4.74 -0.29 17.81
N ARG A 23 -4.36 -0.82 18.98
CA ARG A 23 -4.98 -0.43 20.25
C ARG A 23 -4.76 1.04 20.56
N LEU A 24 -3.52 1.53 20.46
CA LEU A 24 -3.16 2.92 20.72
C LEU A 24 -3.80 3.90 19.71
N LEU A 25 -3.95 3.49 18.45
CA LEU A 25 -4.71 4.27 17.46
C LEU A 25 -6.19 4.38 17.86
N SER A 26 -6.78 3.28 18.30
CA SER A 26 -8.19 3.25 18.74
C SER A 26 -8.42 4.12 19.97
N GLU A 27 -7.50 4.08 20.94
CA GLU A 27 -7.52 4.95 22.13
C GLU A 27 -7.38 6.43 21.79
N LEU A 28 -6.51 6.76 20.83
CA LEU A 28 -6.35 8.13 20.34
C LEU A 28 -7.64 8.63 19.65
N PHE A 29 -8.28 7.82 18.80
CA PHE A 29 -9.54 8.20 18.16
C PHE A 29 -10.68 8.37 19.17
N ALA A 30 -10.82 7.47 20.15
CA ALA A 30 -11.80 7.64 21.21
C ALA A 30 -11.56 8.92 22.04
N SER A 31 -10.30 9.27 22.27
CA SER A 31 -9.94 10.52 22.94
C SER A 31 -10.27 11.75 22.09
N LEU A 32 -10.07 11.67 20.77
CA LEU A 32 -10.44 12.74 19.81
C LEU A 32 -11.95 12.99 19.80
N ASP A 33 -12.76 11.93 19.80
CA ASP A 33 -14.23 12.05 19.84
C ASP A 33 -14.69 12.72 21.15
N ALA A 34 -14.13 12.28 22.29
CA ALA A 34 -14.43 12.88 23.59
C ALA A 34 -13.98 14.34 23.68
N ALA A 35 -12.79 14.67 23.16
CA ALA A 35 -12.25 16.02 23.16
C ALA A 35 -13.03 16.96 22.24
N SER A 36 -13.48 16.46 21.09
CA SER A 36 -14.35 17.21 20.18
C SER A 36 -15.67 17.57 20.86
N ALA A 37 -16.30 16.61 21.56
CA ALA A 37 -17.51 16.87 22.34
C ALA A 37 -17.28 17.87 23.49
N ALA A 38 -16.10 17.86 24.11
CA ALA A 38 -15.72 18.75 25.20
C ALA A 38 -15.08 20.09 24.76
N SER A 39 -14.92 20.33 23.45
CA SER A 39 -14.24 21.52 22.89
C SER A 39 -12.82 21.76 23.44
N LEU A 40 -12.08 20.69 23.72
CA LEU A 40 -10.69 20.79 24.19
C LEU A 40 -9.77 21.22 23.04
N PRO A 41 -8.77 22.09 23.31
CA PRO A 41 -7.95 22.69 22.26
C PRO A 41 -6.89 21.75 21.67
N SER A 42 -6.44 20.73 22.42
CA SER A 42 -5.41 19.80 21.95
C SER A 42 -5.42 18.49 22.73
N LEU A 43 -4.85 17.46 22.10
CA LEU A 43 -4.58 16.15 22.69
C LEU A 43 -3.13 15.77 22.47
N SER A 44 -2.56 14.99 23.39
CA SER A 44 -1.21 14.46 23.25
C SER A 44 -1.25 13.00 22.75
N PRO A 45 -0.68 12.69 21.58
CA PRO A 45 -0.56 11.33 21.08
C PRO A 45 0.68 10.59 21.62
N SER A 46 1.27 11.03 22.75
CA SER A 46 2.55 10.50 23.27
C SER A 46 2.64 8.96 23.31
N PRO A 47 1.62 8.21 23.78
CA PRO A 47 1.70 6.75 23.80
C PRO A 47 1.90 6.15 22.40
N LEU A 48 1.14 6.63 21.41
CA LEU A 48 1.26 6.20 20.02
C LEU A 48 2.61 6.59 19.43
N VAL A 49 3.06 7.83 19.66
CA VAL A 49 4.36 8.32 19.16
C VAL A 49 5.51 7.49 19.74
N SER A 50 5.50 7.20 21.03
CA SER A 50 6.51 6.36 21.67
C SER A 50 6.53 4.94 21.10
N ALA A 51 5.35 4.37 20.85
CA ALA A 51 5.24 3.06 20.21
C ALA A 51 5.79 3.07 18.78
N VAL A 52 5.48 4.09 17.97
CA VAL A 52 6.03 4.23 16.61
C VAL A 52 7.56 4.36 16.66
N ARG A 53 8.09 5.18 17.58
CA ARG A 53 9.54 5.40 17.75
C ARG A 53 10.32 4.19 18.26
N SER A 54 9.63 3.20 18.84
CA SER A 54 10.26 1.92 19.21
C SER A 54 10.64 1.07 17.99
N SER A 55 10.06 1.36 16.82
CA SER A 55 10.43 0.73 15.56
C SER A 55 11.76 1.28 15.05
N PRO A 56 12.69 0.42 14.59
CA PRO A 56 13.95 0.87 13.98
C PRO A 56 13.73 1.75 12.75
N ARG A 57 12.54 1.70 12.12
CA ARG A 57 12.17 2.54 10.97
C ARG A 57 11.93 4.01 11.34
N PHE A 58 11.62 4.33 12.61
CA PHE A 58 11.18 5.67 13.05
C PHE A 58 11.91 6.19 14.29
N LEU A 59 13.17 5.79 14.51
CA LEU A 59 13.94 6.13 15.72
C LEU A 59 14.02 7.65 15.96
N GLN A 60 14.74 8.37 15.09
CA GLN A 60 15.06 9.79 15.26
C GLN A 60 15.00 10.55 13.93
N GLY A 61 14.67 11.84 14.02
CA GLY A 61 14.59 12.75 12.89
C GLY A 61 13.17 12.97 12.36
N GLN A 62 13.10 13.74 11.28
CA GLN A 62 11.89 13.86 10.47
C GLN A 62 11.81 12.67 9.51
N HIS A 63 10.60 12.15 9.33
CA HIS A 63 10.32 11.04 8.43
C HIS A 63 9.23 11.44 7.43
N ASP A 64 9.20 10.74 6.29
CA ASP A 64 8.16 10.93 5.29
C ASP A 64 6.79 10.47 5.85
N ALA A 65 5.77 11.29 5.66
CA ALA A 65 4.40 10.97 6.09
C ALA A 65 3.82 9.75 5.35
N HIS A 66 4.21 9.55 4.08
CA HIS A 66 3.85 8.37 3.30
C HIS A 66 4.43 7.09 3.90
N ASP A 67 5.67 7.13 4.40
CA ASP A 67 6.29 5.98 5.08
C ASP A 67 5.56 5.64 6.38
N LEU A 68 5.21 6.66 7.18
CA LEU A 68 4.43 6.47 8.40
C LEU A 68 3.05 5.90 8.07
N PHE A 69 2.37 6.40 7.03
CA PHE A 69 1.07 5.91 6.59
C PHE A 69 1.13 4.42 6.23
N LEU A 70 2.06 4.01 5.36
CA LEU A 70 2.20 2.61 4.96
C LEU A 70 2.55 1.71 6.15
N TYR A 71 3.40 2.18 7.05
CA TYR A 71 3.72 1.45 8.27
C TYR A 71 2.49 1.23 9.15
N LEU A 72 1.68 2.27 9.40
CA LEU A 72 0.47 2.12 10.23
C LEU A 72 -0.56 1.19 9.59
N LEU A 73 -0.70 1.19 8.26
CA LEU A 73 -1.58 0.26 7.56
C LEU A 73 -1.12 -1.20 7.69
N ASP A 74 0.18 -1.44 7.54
CA ASP A 74 0.77 -2.78 7.70
C ASP A 74 0.52 -3.35 9.10
N GLN A 75 0.60 -2.49 10.11
CA GLN A 75 0.35 -2.85 11.50
C GLN A 75 -1.16 -2.99 11.83
N HIS A 76 -2.05 -2.65 10.90
CA HIS A 76 -3.50 -2.69 11.10
C HIS A 76 -4.25 -3.26 9.87
N PRO A 77 -4.21 -4.60 9.64
CA PRO A 77 -4.80 -5.21 8.43
C PRO A 77 -6.27 -4.87 8.14
N PRO A 78 -7.18 -4.75 9.13
CA PRO A 78 -8.55 -4.32 8.84
C PRO A 78 -8.66 -2.90 8.27
N LEU A 79 -7.70 -2.03 8.59
CA LEU A 79 -7.65 -0.66 8.09
C LEU A 79 -7.07 -0.64 6.67
N SER A 80 -6.02 -1.42 6.42
CA SER A 80 -5.43 -1.54 5.07
C SER A 80 -6.42 -2.07 4.03
N ALA A 81 -7.36 -2.94 4.44
CA ALA A 81 -8.43 -3.44 3.58
C ALA A 81 -9.35 -2.34 3.01
N ALA A 82 -9.50 -1.20 3.67
CA ALA A 82 -10.26 -0.06 3.13
C ALA A 82 -9.56 0.64 1.96
N PHE A 83 -8.23 0.53 1.91
CA PHE A 83 -7.36 1.15 0.91
C PHE A 83 -6.91 0.18 -0.19
N ALA A 84 -7.18 -1.11 -0.04
CA ALA A 84 -6.77 -2.15 -0.98
C ALA A 84 -7.48 -2.01 -2.34
N GLY A 85 -6.70 -1.77 -3.37
CA GLY A 85 -7.09 -1.73 -4.78
C GLY A 85 -6.20 -2.65 -5.62
N GLY A 86 -6.48 -2.75 -6.91
CA GLY A 86 -5.73 -3.60 -7.84
C GLY A 86 -5.35 -2.90 -9.12
N LEU A 87 -4.18 -3.28 -9.64
CA LEU A 87 -3.64 -2.90 -10.92
C LEU A 87 -3.44 -4.15 -11.78
N ALA A 88 -3.57 -3.97 -13.09
CA ALA A 88 -3.08 -4.89 -14.10
C ALA A 88 -2.07 -4.15 -14.98
N HIS A 89 -0.94 -4.79 -15.20
CA HIS A 89 0.11 -4.33 -16.11
C HIS A 89 0.13 -5.25 -17.31
N THR A 90 0.08 -4.67 -18.50
CA THR A 90 0.21 -5.41 -19.77
C THR A 90 1.43 -4.90 -20.50
N LEU A 91 2.40 -5.79 -20.72
CA LEU A 91 3.54 -5.56 -21.59
C LEU A 91 3.22 -6.11 -22.97
N ARG A 92 3.26 -5.25 -23.99
CA ARG A 92 3.09 -5.61 -25.41
C ARG A 92 4.39 -5.39 -26.16
N CYS A 93 4.93 -6.45 -26.77
CA CYS A 93 6.09 -6.37 -27.65
C CYS A 93 5.78 -5.53 -28.91
N CYS A 94 6.67 -4.60 -29.29
CA CYS A 94 6.48 -3.79 -30.49
C CYS A 94 6.77 -4.54 -31.81
N GLU A 95 7.45 -5.68 -31.75
CA GLU A 95 7.85 -6.44 -32.95
C GLU A 95 6.84 -7.55 -33.32
N CYS A 96 6.44 -8.35 -32.33
CA CYS A 96 5.55 -9.50 -32.55
C CYS A 96 4.15 -9.34 -31.94
N GLU A 97 3.87 -8.19 -31.34
CA GLU A 97 2.62 -7.89 -30.62
C GLU A 97 2.27 -8.86 -29.49
N GLY A 98 3.20 -9.72 -29.08
CA GLY A 98 3.02 -10.64 -27.96
C GLY A 98 2.80 -9.89 -26.66
N GLU A 99 1.77 -10.29 -25.92
CA GLU A 99 1.39 -9.67 -24.65
C GLU A 99 1.74 -10.55 -23.44
N ARG A 100 2.12 -9.90 -22.33
CA ARG A 100 2.29 -10.51 -21.01
C ARG A 100 1.62 -9.64 -19.97
N GLY A 101 0.67 -10.22 -19.24
CA GLY A 101 -0.01 -9.57 -18.12
C GLY A 101 0.64 -9.90 -16.76
N SER A 102 0.48 -9.00 -15.80
CA SER A 102 0.67 -9.24 -14.37
C SER A 102 -0.31 -8.40 -13.56
N GLU A 103 -0.70 -8.89 -12.39
CA GLU A 103 -1.55 -8.16 -11.45
C GLU A 103 -0.74 -7.72 -10.24
N GLU A 104 -1.08 -6.56 -9.69
CA GLU A 104 -0.45 -5.96 -8.52
C GLU A 104 -1.52 -5.37 -7.60
N ALA A 105 -1.45 -5.63 -6.30
CA ALA A 105 -2.30 -4.97 -5.32
C ALA A 105 -1.66 -3.66 -4.86
N PHE A 106 -2.47 -2.64 -4.59
CA PHE A 106 -1.99 -1.37 -4.03
C PHE A 106 -2.82 -0.93 -2.83
N VAL A 107 -2.21 -0.16 -1.93
CA VAL A 107 -2.92 0.58 -0.86
C VAL A 107 -2.78 2.10 -1.01
N CYS A 108 -1.89 2.54 -1.89
CA CYS A 108 -1.62 3.94 -2.18
C CYS A 108 -1.04 4.06 -3.60
N LEU A 109 -1.57 4.99 -4.41
CA LEU A 109 -0.96 5.31 -5.70
C LEU A 109 0.02 6.48 -5.52
N SER A 110 1.30 6.23 -5.79
CA SER A 110 2.35 7.24 -5.74
C SER A 110 2.55 7.92 -7.10
N LEU A 111 1.86 9.04 -7.31
CA LEU A 111 1.83 9.79 -8.57
C LEU A 111 3.00 10.78 -8.66
N PRO A 112 3.64 10.94 -9.83
CA PRO A 112 4.54 12.05 -10.06
C PRO A 112 3.75 13.36 -10.11
N HIS A 113 4.21 14.34 -9.35
CA HIS A 113 3.68 15.70 -9.37
C HIS A 113 4.57 16.57 -10.25
N ALA A 114 3.98 17.14 -11.30
CA ALA A 114 4.57 18.21 -12.09
C ALA A 114 3.95 19.54 -11.64
N GLU A 115 4.75 20.61 -11.55
CA GLU A 115 4.39 21.91 -10.95
C GLU A 115 3.13 22.60 -11.52
N ARG A 116 2.57 22.11 -12.63
CA ARG A 116 1.37 22.65 -13.29
C ARG A 116 0.34 21.58 -13.68
N ALA A 117 0.51 20.34 -13.22
CA ALA A 117 -0.41 19.26 -13.51
C ALA A 117 -1.52 19.18 -12.44
N SER A 118 -2.77 19.06 -12.90
CA SER A 118 -3.87 18.69 -12.01
C SER A 118 -3.75 17.23 -11.56
N LEU A 119 -4.43 16.87 -10.47
CA LEU A 119 -4.50 15.48 -10.02
C LEU A 119 -5.01 14.54 -11.12
N THR A 120 -6.04 14.97 -11.85
CA THR A 120 -6.58 14.22 -12.99
C THR A 120 -5.54 14.02 -14.08
N ALA A 121 -4.74 15.05 -14.39
CA ALA A 121 -3.66 14.94 -15.36
C ALA A 121 -2.55 13.98 -14.89
N SER A 122 -2.15 14.07 -13.62
CA SER A 122 -1.17 13.14 -13.03
C SER A 122 -1.67 11.69 -13.04
N LEU A 123 -2.93 11.45 -12.70
CA LEU A 123 -3.52 10.11 -12.73
C LEU A 123 -3.66 9.59 -14.16
N SER A 124 -4.12 10.43 -15.09
CA SER A 124 -4.19 10.09 -16.52
C SER A 124 -2.81 9.72 -17.07
N SER A 125 -1.78 10.49 -16.72
CA SER A 125 -0.40 10.21 -17.12
C SER A 125 0.10 8.88 -16.54
N TYR A 126 -0.16 8.63 -15.25
CA TYR A 126 0.20 7.38 -14.58
C TYR A 126 -0.43 6.14 -15.23
N LEU A 127 -1.67 6.24 -15.72
CA LEU A 127 -2.39 5.14 -16.38
C LEU A 127 -2.16 5.09 -17.90
N SER A 128 -1.48 6.09 -18.46
CA SER A 128 -1.21 6.12 -19.90
C SER A 128 -0.16 5.07 -20.28
N PRO A 129 -0.28 4.44 -21.47
CA PRO A 129 0.75 3.55 -21.95
C PRO A 129 2.10 4.27 -22.01
N SER A 130 3.15 3.64 -21.45
CA SER A 130 4.51 4.15 -21.54
C SER A 130 5.41 3.19 -22.31
N ARG A 131 6.45 3.73 -22.93
CA ARG A 131 7.36 2.96 -23.78
C ARG A 131 8.54 2.48 -22.94
N VAL A 132 8.78 1.19 -23.00
CA VAL A 132 9.97 0.54 -22.45
C VAL A 132 11.03 0.55 -23.56
N SER A 133 11.75 1.66 -23.64
CA SER A 133 12.76 1.92 -24.68
C SER A 133 14.03 2.48 -24.06
N GLY A 134 15.09 1.67 -24.05
CA GLY A 134 16.41 2.04 -23.56
C GLY A 134 17.32 0.82 -23.61
N LEU A 135 18.60 0.98 -23.95
CA LEU A 135 19.54 -0.15 -24.09
C LEU A 135 19.61 -1.05 -22.84
N ARG A 136 19.41 -0.48 -21.65
CA ARG A 136 19.37 -1.19 -20.36
C ARG A 136 17.98 -1.71 -19.97
N ASP A 137 16.93 -1.11 -20.52
CA ASP A 137 15.54 -1.37 -20.12
C ASP A 137 14.77 -2.19 -21.16
N LYS A 138 15.42 -2.64 -22.25
CA LYS A 138 14.75 -3.44 -23.29
C LYS A 138 14.08 -4.69 -22.70
N TYR A 139 12.84 -4.92 -23.11
CA TYR A 139 12.04 -6.08 -22.73
C TYR A 139 12.57 -7.36 -23.38
N GLN A 140 12.80 -8.40 -22.58
CA GLN A 140 13.14 -9.74 -23.10
C GLN A 140 11.88 -10.43 -23.60
N CYS A 141 11.66 -10.42 -24.91
CA CYS A 141 10.52 -11.08 -25.51
C CYS A 141 10.78 -12.58 -25.69
N MET A 142 9.93 -13.41 -25.10
CA MET A 142 10.04 -14.88 -25.22
C MET A 142 9.71 -15.38 -26.62
N ARG A 143 8.87 -14.66 -27.39
CA ARG A 143 8.50 -15.03 -28.77
C ARG A 143 9.58 -14.63 -29.79
N CYS A 144 10.11 -13.42 -29.67
CA CYS A 144 11.21 -12.95 -30.54
C CYS A 144 12.58 -13.50 -30.13
N VAL A 145 12.68 -14.08 -28.92
CA VAL A 145 13.93 -14.59 -28.33
C VAL A 145 15.03 -13.51 -28.28
N THR A 146 14.63 -12.25 -28.08
CA THR A 146 15.55 -11.10 -28.08
C THR A 146 15.05 -9.95 -27.22
N ARG A 147 15.95 -9.00 -26.93
CA ARG A 147 15.64 -7.75 -26.25
C ARG A 147 15.11 -6.72 -27.23
N THR A 148 13.86 -6.32 -27.03
CA THR A 148 13.16 -5.40 -27.93
C THR A 148 12.39 -4.32 -27.16
N GLU A 149 11.86 -3.35 -27.90
CA GLU A 149 10.96 -2.34 -27.37
C GLU A 149 9.59 -2.95 -27.06
N ALA A 150 8.96 -2.42 -26.02
CA ALA A 150 7.62 -2.81 -25.63
C ALA A 150 6.85 -1.59 -25.12
N THR A 151 5.53 -1.69 -25.13
CA THR A 151 4.64 -0.75 -24.45
C THR A 151 4.14 -1.40 -23.17
N ILE A 152 4.23 -0.71 -22.04
CA ILE A 152 3.57 -1.10 -20.80
C ILE A 152 2.29 -0.27 -20.63
N THR A 153 1.18 -0.94 -20.39
CA THR A 153 -0.11 -0.32 -20.05
C THR A 153 -0.48 -0.71 -18.64
N THR A 154 -0.83 0.27 -17.81
CA THR A 154 -1.32 0.05 -16.44
C THR A 154 -2.80 0.38 -16.38
N ARG A 155 -3.60 -0.49 -15.77
CA ARG A 155 -5.04 -0.29 -15.57
C ARG A 155 -5.42 -0.60 -14.12
N ILE A 156 -6.34 0.18 -13.56
CA ILE A 156 -6.97 -0.16 -12.28
C ILE A 156 -7.99 -1.26 -12.53
N THR A 157 -7.83 -2.40 -11.88
CA THR A 157 -8.75 -3.56 -11.99
C THR A 157 -9.89 -3.48 -10.97
N HIS A 158 -9.60 -2.97 -9.77
CA HIS A 158 -10.63 -2.66 -8.78
C HIS A 158 -10.23 -1.44 -7.96
N LEU A 159 -11.23 -0.62 -7.63
CA LEU A 159 -11.05 0.58 -6.81
C LEU A 159 -11.21 0.23 -5.32
N PRO A 160 -10.37 0.82 -4.45
CA PRO A 160 -10.56 0.71 -3.00
C PRO A 160 -11.77 1.52 -2.53
N LYS A 161 -12.23 1.25 -1.30
CA LYS A 161 -13.26 2.09 -0.65
C LYS A 161 -12.74 3.51 -0.40
N VAL A 162 -11.45 3.62 -0.06
CA VAL A 162 -10.75 4.89 0.12
C VAL A 162 -9.50 4.88 -0.76
N LEU A 163 -9.46 5.79 -1.74
CA LEU A 163 -8.29 5.94 -2.61
C LEU A 163 -7.27 6.89 -1.97
N ALA A 164 -6.13 6.33 -1.53
CA ALA A 164 -4.99 7.13 -1.09
C ALA A 164 -4.10 7.49 -2.28
N LEU A 165 -3.80 8.79 -2.44
CA LEU A 165 -2.90 9.32 -3.45
C LEU A 165 -1.72 10.01 -2.76
N HIS A 166 -0.51 9.53 -3.05
CA HIS A 166 0.74 10.15 -2.62
C HIS A 166 1.35 10.91 -3.80
N LEU A 167 1.60 12.21 -3.63
CA LEU A 167 2.17 13.06 -4.66
C LEU A 167 3.67 13.21 -4.44
N ARG A 168 4.46 12.56 -5.30
CA ARG A 168 5.92 12.65 -5.27
C ARG A 168 6.37 13.83 -6.13
N LYS A 169 7.15 14.75 -5.55
CA LYS A 169 7.82 15.78 -6.35
C LYS A 169 8.81 15.10 -7.30
N CYS A 170 8.70 15.41 -8.59
CA CYS A 170 9.72 14.99 -9.54
C CYS A 170 10.95 15.91 -9.37
N PRO A 171 12.17 15.37 -9.23
CA PRO A 171 13.40 16.17 -9.23
C PRO A 171 13.68 16.80 -10.60
#